data_AF-A0A800BT75-F1
#
_entry.id   AF-A0A800BT75-F1
#
_cell.length_a   1.000
_cell.length_b   1.000
_cell.length_c   1.000
_cell.angle_alpha   90.00
_cell.angle_beta   90.00
_cell.angle_gamma   90.00
#
_symmetry.space_group_name_H-M   'P 1'
#
loop_
_entity.id
_entity.type
_entity.pdbx_description
1 polymer ?
#
loop_
_entity_poly.entity_id
_entity_poly.type
_entity_poly.pdbx_seq_one_letter_code
_entity_poly.pdbx_strand_id
1 'polypeptide(L)'
;GLTTMVVDDEALRDPPLRETGVPNLWLLPSGPLPPNPSELLGSRRMEEIIAVLTSRADMVLFDAPPVIAVIDAVVLGSKVDGVLLVINAGGTKRDHVQRAKAQLEKVNVRVIGAVLNNVPFDASLHRYYSES
;
A
#
# COMPACT_ATOMS: atom_id res chain seq x y z
N GLY A 1 -8.61 14.33 -3.45
CA GLY A 1 -8.00 13.02 -3.16
C GLY A 1 -6.63 12.97 -3.79
N LEU A 2 -5.96 11.82 -3.78
CA LEU A 2 -4.62 11.65 -4.35
C LEU A 2 -4.52 12.19 -5.79
N THR A 3 -5.46 11.84 -6.66
CA THR A 3 -5.45 12.26 -8.07
C THR A 3 -5.70 13.76 -8.24
N THR A 4 -6.40 14.40 -7.30
CA THR A 4 -6.54 15.87 -7.26
C THR A 4 -5.21 16.54 -6.97
N MET A 5 -4.44 16.03 -5.99
CA MET A 5 -3.13 16.60 -5.61
C MET A 5 -2.11 16.58 -6.75
N VAL A 6 -2.30 15.69 -7.72
CA VAL A 6 -1.43 15.60 -8.90
C VAL A 6 -1.61 16.79 -9.84
N VAL A 7 -2.80 17.36 -9.93
CA VAL A 7 -3.12 18.43 -10.89
C VAL A 7 -3.35 19.78 -10.24
N ASP A 8 -3.46 19.83 -8.91
CA ASP A 8 -3.81 21.03 -8.15
C ASP A 8 -2.73 21.33 -7.08
N ASP A 9 -2.11 22.50 -7.21
CA ASP A 9 -1.07 23.01 -6.30
C ASP A 9 -1.62 23.47 -4.94
N GLU A 10 -2.89 23.85 -4.86
CA GLU A 10 -3.55 24.12 -3.59
C GLU A 10 -3.73 22.81 -2.82
N ALA A 11 -4.23 21.77 -3.49
CA ALA A 11 -4.38 20.44 -2.89
C ALA A 11 -3.02 19.79 -2.53
N LEU A 12 -1.93 20.12 -3.24
CA LEU A 12 -0.60 19.67 -2.82
C LEU A 12 -0.15 20.39 -1.53
N ARG A 13 -0.37 21.69 -1.43
CA ARG A 13 0.01 22.48 -0.25
C ARG A 13 -0.83 22.13 0.97
N ASP A 14 -2.12 21.88 0.80
CA ASP A 14 -3.02 21.40 1.83
C ASP A 14 -3.74 20.12 1.38
N PRO A 15 -3.15 18.95 1.67
CA PRO A 15 -3.72 17.66 1.27
C PRO A 15 -5.15 17.49 1.79
N PRO A 16 -6.10 17.07 0.94
CA PRO A 16 -7.52 16.90 1.31
C PRO A 16 -7.72 15.61 2.13
N LEU A 17 -7.11 15.57 3.31
CA LEU A 17 -7.20 14.50 4.29
C LEU A 17 -8.58 14.50 4.95
N ARG A 18 -9.07 13.29 5.26
CA ARG A 18 -10.35 13.08 5.95
C ARG A 18 -10.10 12.42 7.29
N GLU A 19 -10.80 12.88 8.32
CA GLU A 19 -10.81 12.20 9.62
C GLU A 19 -11.54 10.86 9.51
N THR A 20 -11.02 9.83 10.20
CA THR A 20 -11.55 8.46 10.15
C THR A 20 -12.38 8.09 11.38
N GLY A 21 -12.51 9.00 12.36
CA GLY A 21 -13.08 8.73 13.68
C GLY A 21 -12.12 8.00 14.63
N VAL A 22 -10.97 7.54 14.13
CA VAL A 22 -9.89 6.99 14.95
C VAL A 22 -8.86 8.10 15.22
N PRO A 23 -8.49 8.35 16.49
CA PRO A 23 -7.47 9.35 16.82
C PRO A 23 -6.14 9.07 16.09
N ASN A 24 -5.51 10.14 15.57
CA ASN A 24 -4.24 10.09 14.85
C ASN A 24 -4.27 9.28 13.53
N LEU A 25 -5.46 9.00 12.98
CA LEU A 25 -5.62 8.34 11.70
C LEU A 25 -6.43 9.20 10.73
N TRP A 26 -5.78 9.57 9.63
CA TRP A 26 -6.39 10.30 8.52
C TRP A 26 -6.38 9.46 7.25
N LEU A 27 -7.38 9.70 6.41
CA LEU A 27 -7.56 9.05 5.11
C LEU A 27 -7.40 10.06 3.98
N LEU A 28 -6.47 9.79 3.07
CA LEU A 28 -6.45 10.41 1.75
C LEU A 28 -7.13 9.48 0.75
N PRO A 29 -8.36 9.78 0.28
CA PRO A 29 -9.01 8.96 -0.74
C PRO A 29 -8.30 9.09 -2.09
N SER A 30 -8.40 8.08 -2.95
CA SER A 30 -7.81 8.09 -4.30
C SER A 30 -8.21 9.31 -5.13
N GLY A 31 -9.49 9.72 -5.06
CA GLY A 31 -10.06 10.76 -5.92
C GLY A 31 -10.59 10.17 -7.24
N PRO A 32 -10.90 11.03 -8.24
CA PRO A 32 -11.35 10.57 -9.56
C PRO A 32 -10.37 9.59 -10.20
N LEU A 33 -10.88 8.55 -10.85
CA LEU A 33 -10.06 7.55 -11.54
C LEU A 33 -9.31 8.22 -12.71
N PRO A 34 -7.96 8.23 -12.72
CA PRO A 34 -7.20 8.78 -13.82
C PRO A 34 -7.20 7.81 -15.01
N PRO A 35 -6.99 8.31 -16.25
CA PRO A 35 -6.89 7.45 -17.42
C PRO A 35 -5.70 6.48 -17.34
N ASN A 36 -4.56 6.92 -16.79
CA ASN A 36 -3.32 6.14 -16.66
C ASN A 36 -2.79 6.17 -15.22
N PRO A 37 -3.24 5.28 -14.32
CA PRO A 37 -2.81 5.25 -12.91
C PRO A 37 -1.30 5.05 -12.73
N SER A 38 -0.70 4.11 -13.47
CA SER A 38 0.72 3.78 -13.31
C SER A 38 1.66 4.94 -13.67
N GLU A 39 1.33 5.72 -14.69
CA GLU A 39 2.10 6.91 -15.09
C GLU A 39 2.03 7.99 -14.01
N LEU A 40 0.83 8.21 -13.45
CA LEU A 40 0.61 9.14 -12.36
C LEU A 40 1.46 8.75 -11.13
N LEU A 41 1.43 7.48 -10.74
CA LEU A 41 2.22 6.96 -9.62
C LEU A 41 3.73 7.05 -9.88
N GLY A 42 4.16 6.95 -11.13
CA GLY A 42 5.57 7.07 -11.54
C GLY A 42 6.08 8.51 -11.61
N SER A 43 5.17 9.49 -11.64
CA SER A 43 5.50 10.89 -11.87
C SER A 43 6.33 11.52 -10.75
N ARG A 44 7.08 12.59 -11.10
CA ARG A 44 7.76 13.46 -10.12
C ARG A 44 6.77 14.10 -9.14
N ARG A 45 5.56 14.41 -9.61
CA ARG A 45 4.51 14.96 -8.76
C ARG A 45 4.11 14.00 -7.64
N MET A 46 4.15 12.68 -7.89
CA MET A 46 3.91 11.69 -6.84
C MET A 46 5.00 11.71 -5.76
N GLU A 47 6.26 11.98 -6.13
CA GLU A 47 7.35 12.14 -5.16
C GLU A 47 7.14 13.37 -4.27
N GLU A 48 6.69 14.48 -4.86
CA GLU A 48 6.33 15.69 -4.11
C GLU A 48 5.17 15.42 -3.14
N ILE A 49 4.15 14.68 -3.58
CA ILE A 49 3.03 14.26 -2.72
C ILE A 49 3.53 13.41 -1.56
N ILE A 50 4.37 12.41 -1.81
CA ILE A 50 4.94 11.55 -0.77
C ILE A 50 5.70 12.40 0.25
N ALA A 51 6.55 13.33 -0.20
CA ALA A 51 7.31 14.22 0.68
C ALA A 51 6.43 15.12 1.55
N VAL A 52 5.33 15.65 0.99
CA VAL A 52 4.36 16.44 1.77
C VAL A 52 3.68 15.56 2.82
N LEU A 53 3.23 14.36 2.45
CA LEU A 53 2.54 13.46 3.38
C LEU A 53 3.46 13.01 4.53
N THR A 54 4.72 12.66 4.23
CA THR A 54 5.70 12.25 5.26
C THR A 54 6.14 13.41 6.16
N SER A 55 6.07 14.66 5.70
CA SER A 55 6.31 15.82 6.57
C SER A 55 5.19 16.08 7.58
N ARG A 56 4.01 15.49 7.38
CA ARG A 56 2.79 15.72 8.18
C ARG A 56 2.40 14.54 9.06
N ALA A 57 3.06 13.39 8.93
CA ALA A 57 2.73 12.17 9.66
C ALA A 57 3.99 11.37 9.98
N ASP A 58 3.99 10.70 11.14
CA ASP A 58 5.07 9.80 11.53
C ASP A 58 5.15 8.55 10.63
N MET A 59 4.01 8.17 10.02
CA MET A 59 3.90 7.02 9.13
C MET A 59 2.85 7.28 8.05
N VAL A 60 3.18 6.96 6.79
CA VAL A 60 2.26 7.02 5.65
C VAL A 60 2.06 5.61 5.12
N LEU A 61 0.82 5.14 5.12
CA LEU A 61 0.44 3.84 4.57
C LEU A 61 -0.21 4.03 3.21
N PHE A 62 0.31 3.33 2.20
CA PHE A 62 -0.29 3.27 0.88
C PHE A 62 -1.00 1.94 0.69
N ASP A 63 -2.27 2.00 0.30
CA ASP A 63 -2.98 0.85 -0.25
C ASP A 63 -2.70 0.77 -1.76
N ALA A 64 -2.37 -0.42 -2.23
CA ALA A 64 -1.98 -0.65 -3.61
C ALA A 64 -2.71 -1.88 -4.17
N PRO A 65 -3.07 -1.86 -5.46
CA PRO A 65 -3.72 -3.01 -6.10
C PRO A 65 -2.81 -4.24 -6.14
N PRO A 66 -3.35 -5.44 -6.41
CA PRO A 66 -2.55 -6.67 -6.41
C PRO A 66 -1.36 -6.61 -7.38
N VAL A 67 -0.16 -6.91 -6.86
CA VAL A 67 1.14 -6.85 -7.61
C VAL A 67 1.12 -7.63 -8.93
N ILE A 68 0.39 -8.74 -8.98
CA ILE A 68 0.34 -9.63 -10.15
C ILE A 68 -0.60 -9.09 -11.24
N ALA A 69 -1.60 -8.30 -10.85
CA ALA A 69 -2.64 -7.84 -11.78
C ALA A 69 -2.22 -6.59 -12.54
N VAL A 70 -1.55 -5.66 -11.87
CA VAL A 70 -1.17 -4.35 -12.40
C VAL A 70 0.18 -3.91 -11.85
N ILE A 71 0.87 -3.03 -12.60
CA ILE A 71 2.21 -2.56 -12.23
C ILE A 71 2.22 -1.45 -11.18
N ASP A 72 1.06 -0.92 -10.79
CA ASP A 72 0.93 0.22 -9.87
C ASP A 72 1.69 0.00 -8.55
N ALA A 73 1.54 -1.18 -7.95
CA ALA A 73 2.24 -1.53 -6.70
C ALA A 73 3.75 -1.61 -6.87
N VAL A 74 4.23 -1.97 -8.06
CA VAL A 74 5.66 -2.02 -8.39
C VAL A 74 6.22 -0.62 -8.55
N VAL A 75 5.51 0.25 -9.27
CA VAL A 75 5.89 1.65 -9.48
C VAL A 75 5.88 2.42 -8.16
N LEU A 76 4.80 2.31 -7.38
CA LEU A 76 4.69 2.96 -6.07
C LEU A 76 5.70 2.40 -5.07
N GLY A 77 5.91 1.08 -5.09
CA GLY A 77 6.89 0.38 -4.28
C GLY A 77 8.29 0.98 -4.41
N SER A 78 8.65 1.46 -5.61
CA SER A 78 9.98 2.06 -5.86
C SER A 78 10.18 3.44 -5.21
N LYS A 79 9.11 4.05 -4.69
CA LYS A 79 9.10 5.39 -4.08
C LYS A 79 8.85 5.39 -2.57
N VAL A 80 8.71 4.20 -1.95
CA VAL A 80 8.44 4.04 -0.51
C VAL A 80 9.56 3.26 0.17
N ASP A 81 9.64 3.37 1.50
CA ASP A 81 10.71 2.73 2.29
C ASP A 81 10.65 1.19 2.29
N GLY A 82 9.46 0.64 2.03
CA GLY A 82 9.28 -0.79 1.82
C GLY A 82 7.83 -1.21 1.65
N VAL A 83 7.66 -2.49 1.31
CA VAL A 83 6.36 -3.10 1.01
C VAL A 83 6.12 -4.29 1.92
N LEU A 84 4.90 -4.38 2.45
CA LEU A 84 4.40 -5.54 3.18
C LEU A 84 3.48 -6.35 2.25
N LEU A 85 3.84 -7.60 1.95
CA LEU A 85 3.05 -8.43 1.04
C LEU A 85 1.90 -9.13 1.78
N VAL A 86 0.65 -8.80 1.46
CA VAL A 86 -0.52 -9.48 2.02
C VAL A 86 -0.90 -10.68 1.14
N ILE A 87 -0.99 -11.86 1.75
CA ILE A 87 -1.26 -13.14 1.07
C ILE A 87 -2.54 -13.74 1.66
N ASN A 88 -3.50 -14.12 0.80
CA ASN A 88 -4.72 -14.78 1.25
C ASN A 88 -4.45 -16.29 1.45
N ALA A 89 -4.61 -16.79 2.69
CA ALA A 89 -4.39 -18.18 3.03
C ALA A 89 -5.36 -19.09 2.27
N GLY A 90 -4.83 -20.14 1.63
CA GLY A 90 -5.61 -21.06 0.79
C GLY A 90 -6.15 -20.46 -0.51
N GLY A 91 -6.29 -19.13 -0.60
CA GLY A 91 -6.78 -18.41 -1.79
C GLY A 91 -5.69 -17.99 -2.77
N THR A 92 -4.44 -17.78 -2.32
CA THR A 92 -3.32 -17.40 -3.17
C THR A 92 -2.38 -18.57 -3.41
N LYS A 93 -2.14 -18.93 -4.68
CA LYS A 93 -1.19 -19.98 -5.05
C LYS A 93 0.26 -19.56 -4.75
N ARG A 94 1.10 -20.51 -4.37
CA ARG A 94 2.51 -20.24 -4.01
C ARG A 94 3.32 -19.62 -5.15
N ASP A 95 3.09 -20.06 -6.38
CA ASP A 95 3.75 -19.53 -7.58
C ASP A 95 3.37 -18.07 -7.85
N HIS A 96 2.13 -17.68 -7.57
CA HIS A 96 1.67 -16.29 -7.63
C HIS A 96 2.45 -15.41 -6.63
N VAL A 97 2.59 -15.85 -5.37
CA VAL A 97 3.37 -15.13 -4.35
C VAL A 97 4.83 -14.99 -4.78
N GLN A 98 5.44 -16.05 -5.31
CA GLN A 98 6.83 -16.01 -5.80
C GLN A 98 7.01 -15.03 -6.97
N ARG A 99 6.05 -14.97 -7.90
CA ARG A 99 6.06 -14.01 -9.01
C ARG A 99 5.92 -12.57 -8.52
N ALA A 100 5.00 -12.31 -7.60
CA ALA A 100 4.82 -10.98 -7.00
C ALA A 100 6.11 -10.50 -6.32
N LYS A 101 6.72 -11.37 -5.50
CA LYS A 101 8.03 -11.09 -4.86
C LYS A 101 9.10 -10.79 -5.91
N ALA A 102 9.21 -11.62 -6.95
CA ALA A 102 10.20 -11.42 -8.02
C ALA A 102 9.96 -10.12 -8.80
N GLN A 103 8.72 -9.68 -9.01
CA GLN A 103 8.41 -8.40 -9.65
C GLN A 103 8.87 -7.21 -8.81
N LEU A 104 8.64 -7.25 -7.49
CA LEU A 104 9.10 -6.21 -6.57
C LEU A 104 10.64 -6.19 -6.47
N GLU A 105 11.28 -7.35 -6.37
CA GLU A 105 12.75 -7.45 -6.29
C GLU A 105 13.43 -6.96 -7.57
N LYS A 106 12.83 -7.16 -8.75
CA LYS A 106 13.37 -6.69 -10.05
C LYS A 106 13.57 -5.18 -10.13
N VAL A 107 12.78 -4.41 -9.39
CA VAL A 107 12.88 -2.93 -9.33
C VAL A 107 13.48 -2.46 -8.00
N ASN A 108 14.19 -3.36 -7.29
CA ASN A 108 14.84 -3.10 -6.00
C ASN A 108 13.90 -2.61 -4.90
N VAL A 109 12.61 -3.00 -4.95
CA VAL A 109 11.67 -2.69 -3.87
C VAL A 109 11.96 -3.57 -2.67
N ARG A 110 12.13 -2.93 -1.51
CA ARG A 110 12.38 -3.62 -0.25
C ARG A 110 11.08 -4.27 0.26
N VAL A 111 10.97 -5.58 0.14
CA VAL A 111 9.90 -6.34 0.80
C VAL A 111 10.26 -6.52 2.27
N ILE A 112 9.54 -5.83 3.17
CA ILE A 112 9.79 -5.86 4.62
C ILE A 112 9.42 -7.22 5.21
N GLY A 113 8.36 -7.83 4.68
CA GLY A 113 7.86 -9.12 5.13
C GLY A 113 6.56 -9.49 4.40
N ALA A 114 5.87 -10.49 4.91
CA ALA A 114 4.56 -10.91 4.41
C ALA A 114 3.57 -11.14 5.56
N VAL A 115 2.30 -10.85 5.30
CA VAL A 115 1.17 -11.14 6.19
C VAL A 115 0.31 -12.20 5.54
N LEU A 116 0.11 -13.32 6.22
CA LEU A 116 -0.85 -14.33 5.80
C LEU A 116 -2.21 -13.98 6.42
N ASN A 117 -3.16 -13.56 5.59
CA ASN A 117 -4.51 -13.18 5.99
C ASN A 117 -5.52 -14.31 5.74
N ASN A 118 -6.67 -14.30 6.41
CA ASN A 118 -7.72 -15.32 6.34
C ASN A 118 -7.24 -16.75 6.64
N VAL A 119 -6.25 -16.90 7.53
CA VAL A 119 -5.82 -18.22 7.99
C VAL A 119 -7.00 -18.93 8.64
N PRO A 120 -7.34 -20.16 8.23
CA PRO A 120 -8.40 -20.93 8.88
C PRO A 120 -8.12 -21.02 10.39
N PHE A 121 -9.13 -20.70 11.19
CA PHE A 121 -9.00 -20.75 12.64
C PHE A 121 -8.94 -22.21 13.10
N ASP A 122 -7.78 -22.65 13.59
CA ASP A 122 -7.64 -23.95 14.25
C ASP A 122 -7.88 -23.80 15.76
N ALA A 123 -9.08 -24.19 16.20
CA ALA A 123 -9.48 -24.14 17.60
C ALA A 123 -8.66 -25.08 18.52
N SER A 124 -7.88 -26.02 17.98
CA SER A 124 -7.00 -26.88 18.77
C SER A 124 -5.71 -26.18 19.21
N LEU A 125 -5.13 -25.34 18.35
CA LEU A 125 -3.96 -24.52 18.64
C LEU A 125 -4.25 -23.44 19.68
N HIS A 126 -5.43 -22.83 19.64
CA HIS A 126 -5.81 -21.80 20.62
C HIS A 126 -6.06 -22.34 22.02
N ARG A 127 -6.60 -23.56 22.17
CA ARG A 127 -6.75 -24.20 23.49
C ARG A 127 -5.40 -24.42 24.17
N TYR A 128 -4.36 -24.69 23.39
CA TYR A 128 -3.00 -24.87 23.88
C TYR A 128 -2.41 -23.58 24.51
N TYR A 129 -2.83 -22.40 24.03
CA TYR A 129 -2.40 -21.11 24.57
C TYR A 129 -3.34 -20.56 25.65
N SER A 130 -4.54 -21.14 25.85
CA SER A 130 -5.47 -20.74 26.91
C SER A 130 -5.33 -21.57 28.20
N GLU A 131 -4.61 -22.68 28.16
CA GLU A 131 -4.34 -23.55 29.31
C GLU A 131 -2.94 -23.35 29.93
N SER A 132 -2.17 -22.35 29.49
CA SER A 132 -0.88 -21.95 30.07
C SER A 132 -0.96 -20.63 30.81
#